data_AF-A0A640Y8X2-F1
#
_entry.id   AF-A0A640Y8X2-F1
#
_cell.length_a   1.000
_cell.length_b   1.000
_cell.length_c   1.000
_cell.angle_alpha   90.00
_cell.angle_beta   90.00
_cell.angle_gamma   90.00
#
_symmetry.space_group_name_H-M   'P 1'
#
loop_
_entity.id
_entity.type
_entity.pdbx_description
1 polymer ?
#
loop_
_entity_poly.entity_id
_entity_poly.type
_entity_poly.pdbx_seq_one_letter_code
_entity_poly.pdbx_strand_id
1 'polypeptide(L)'
;MARVAIGQGGEEGEVRASVTQMAEVAAAVANGGELMKPTLVEKVIDPDGRVSDELDPEVQSEVMSEETAAALADMMTSVVAEGTAAGLSVPGATFAGKTGTAEIDIEQDIAQPWFIAFAPVEDPEVAIAVTTDPCAGCFGGEVAGPIATAVMSEILSG
;
A
#
# COMPACT_ATOMS: atom_id res chain seq x y z
N MET A 1 14.85 -17.45 -9.23
CA MET A 1 14.74 -16.38 -8.22
C MET A 1 14.57 -14.97 -8.80
N ALA A 2 15.01 -14.67 -10.03
CA ALA A 2 15.00 -13.28 -10.54
C ALA A 2 13.60 -12.65 -10.74
N ARG A 3 12.57 -13.45 -11.06
CA ARG A 3 11.20 -12.94 -11.33
C ARG A 3 10.43 -12.53 -10.06
N VAL A 4 10.66 -13.25 -8.97
CA VAL A 4 10.05 -12.98 -7.65
C VAL A 4 10.35 -11.56 -7.17
N ALA A 5 11.59 -11.09 -7.37
CA ALA A 5 12.04 -9.77 -6.94
C ALA A 5 11.33 -8.61 -7.65
N ILE A 6 10.75 -8.84 -8.83
CA ILE A 6 9.96 -7.86 -9.58
C ILE A 6 8.45 -8.11 -9.49
N GLY A 7 8.02 -8.98 -8.58
CA GLY A 7 6.59 -9.29 -8.36
C GLY A 7 5.98 -10.21 -9.42
N GLN A 8 6.80 -10.94 -10.18
CA GLN A 8 6.34 -11.85 -11.23
C GLN A 8 6.51 -13.32 -10.85
N GLY A 9 5.49 -14.11 -11.17
CA GLY A 9 5.54 -15.57 -11.05
C GLY A 9 6.32 -16.24 -12.19
N GLY A 10 6.69 -17.50 -11.99
CA GLY A 10 7.31 -18.33 -13.01
C GLY A 10 7.41 -19.80 -12.59
N GLU A 11 8.13 -20.60 -13.37
CA GLU A 11 8.31 -22.05 -13.12
C GLU A 11 8.96 -22.36 -11.76
N GLU A 12 9.67 -21.39 -11.18
CA GLU A 12 10.39 -21.51 -9.91
C GLU A 12 9.56 -21.05 -8.69
N GLY A 13 8.33 -20.56 -8.89
CA GLY A 13 7.43 -20.10 -7.83
C GLY A 13 6.50 -18.95 -8.25
N GLU A 14 5.36 -18.84 -7.58
CA GLU A 14 4.43 -17.73 -7.73
C GLU A 14 4.56 -16.77 -6.54
N VAL A 15 4.52 -15.46 -6.82
CA VAL A 15 4.33 -14.43 -5.79
C VAL A 15 2.89 -13.97 -5.93
N ARG A 16 2.08 -14.20 -4.89
CA ARG A 16 0.72 -13.68 -4.80
C ARG A 16 0.59 -12.94 -3.49
N ALA A 17 -0.04 -11.77 -3.54
CA ALA A 17 -0.33 -10.97 -2.37
C ALA A 17 -1.79 -10.53 -2.42
N SER A 18 -2.46 -10.52 -1.27
CA SER A 18 -3.75 -9.87 -1.14
C SER A 18 -3.58 -8.35 -1.09
N VAL A 19 -4.66 -7.62 -1.36
CA VAL A 19 -4.67 -6.15 -1.20
C VAL A 19 -4.32 -5.76 0.23
N THR A 20 -4.82 -6.50 1.23
CA THR A 20 -4.49 -6.28 2.64
C THR A 20 -2.99 -6.45 2.91
N GLN A 21 -2.36 -7.51 2.39
CA GLN A 21 -0.92 -7.72 2.56
C GLN A 21 -0.10 -6.59 1.92
N MET A 22 -0.53 -6.09 0.77
CA MET A 22 0.16 -4.96 0.13
C MET A 22 -0.06 -3.63 0.89
N ALA A 23 -1.20 -3.46 1.56
CA ALA A 23 -1.43 -2.32 2.45
C ALA A 23 -0.55 -2.41 3.70
N GLU A 24 -0.40 -3.62 4.27
CA GLU A 24 0.54 -3.88 5.37
C GLU A 24 1.99 -3.56 5.00
N VAL A 25 2.41 -3.83 3.75
CA VAL A 25 3.75 -3.43 3.28
C VAL A 25 3.92 -1.91 3.34
N ALA A 26 2.96 -1.13 2.83
CA ALA A 26 3.01 0.33 2.92
C ALA A 26 2.97 0.80 4.38
N ALA A 27 2.11 0.19 5.20
CA ALA A 27 1.96 0.52 6.61
C ALA A 27 3.25 0.23 7.40
N ALA A 28 3.95 -0.86 7.13
CA ALA A 28 5.20 -1.19 7.81
C ALA A 28 6.30 -0.16 7.49
N VAL A 29 6.36 0.35 6.26
CA VAL A 29 7.29 1.44 5.91
C VAL A 29 6.90 2.73 6.62
N ALA A 30 5.61 3.07 6.61
CA ALA A 30 5.07 4.24 7.29
C ALA A 30 5.32 4.20 8.82
N ASN A 31 5.20 3.01 9.42
CA ASN A 31 5.29 2.78 10.85
C ASN A 31 6.72 2.44 11.30
N GLY A 32 7.74 3.08 10.71
CA GLY A 32 9.14 2.95 11.15
C GLY A 32 9.72 1.54 11.06
N GLY A 33 9.13 0.64 10.26
CA GLY A 33 9.56 -0.75 10.11
C GLY A 33 8.85 -1.75 11.01
N GLU A 34 7.90 -1.31 11.84
CA GLU A 34 7.05 -2.18 12.65
C GLU A 34 5.81 -2.62 11.86
N LEU A 35 5.68 -3.94 11.63
CA LEU A 35 4.48 -4.54 11.09
C LEU A 35 3.45 -4.72 12.21
N MET A 36 2.31 -4.06 12.07
CA MET A 36 1.17 -4.19 12.98
C MET A 36 0.33 -5.40 12.62
N LYS A 37 -0.28 -6.03 13.62
CA LYS A 37 -1.31 -7.04 13.41
C LYS A 37 -2.60 -6.34 12.93
N PRO A 38 -3.11 -6.64 11.72
CA PRO A 38 -4.29 -5.97 11.21
C PRO A 38 -5.52 -6.37 12.03
N THR A 39 -6.35 -5.39 12.40
CA THR A 39 -7.64 -5.61 13.06
C THR A 39 -8.75 -4.95 12.26
N LEU A 40 -9.93 -5.57 12.24
CA LEU A 40 -11.15 -5.01 11.62
C LEU A 40 -12.20 -4.61 12.67
N VAL A 41 -12.03 -5.12 13.90
CA VAL A 41 -12.95 -4.90 15.01
C VAL A 41 -12.23 -4.05 16.04
N GLU A 42 -12.79 -2.89 16.35
CA GLU A 42 -12.31 -2.01 17.43
C GLU A 42 -12.80 -2.52 18.79
N LYS A 43 -14.10 -2.83 18.89
CA LYS A 43 -14.73 -3.30 20.12
C LYS A 43 -15.99 -4.12 19.87
N VAL A 44 -16.34 -4.96 20.84
CA VAL A 44 -17.59 -5.73 20.90
C VAL A 44 -18.49 -5.13 21.96
N ILE A 45 -19.75 -4.87 21.60
CA ILE A 45 -20.75 -4.27 22.49
C ILE A 45 -21.89 -5.27 22.70
N ASP A 46 -22.14 -5.63 23.96
CA ASP A 46 -23.23 -6.51 24.37
C ASP A 46 -24.61 -5.84 24.14
N PRO A 47 -25.72 -6.62 24.08
CA PRO A 47 -27.07 -6.05 23.91
C PRO A 47 -27.49 -5.05 25.00
N ASP A 48 -26.85 -5.09 26.16
CA ASP A 48 -27.09 -4.16 27.27
C ASP A 48 -26.23 -2.89 27.21
N GLY A 49 -25.42 -2.74 26.15
CA GLY A 49 -24.58 -1.57 25.89
C GLY A 49 -23.21 -1.62 26.55
N ARG A 50 -22.84 -2.71 27.25
CA ARG A 50 -21.50 -2.85 27.83
C ARG A 50 -20.49 -3.25 26.75
N VAL A 51 -19.30 -2.64 26.78
CA VAL A 51 -18.15 -3.11 26.01
C VAL A 51 -17.67 -4.41 26.64
N SER A 52 -17.76 -5.51 25.90
CA SER A 52 -17.35 -6.84 26.35
C SER A 52 -15.95 -7.22 25.89
N ASP A 53 -15.45 -6.58 24.84
CA ASP A 53 -14.09 -6.74 24.33
C ASP A 53 -13.65 -5.46 23.60
N GLU A 54 -12.39 -5.07 23.72
CA GLU A 54 -11.78 -3.93 23.04
C GLU A 54 -10.38 -4.35 22.59
N LEU A 55 -10.11 -4.18 21.29
CA LEU A 55 -8.87 -4.66 20.69
C LEU A 55 -7.86 -3.52 20.65
N ASP A 56 -6.82 -3.63 21.49
CA ASP A 56 -5.68 -2.73 21.44
C ASP A 56 -4.77 -3.04 20.24
N PRO A 57 -4.12 -2.01 19.63
CA PRO A 57 -3.10 -2.21 18.60
C PRO A 57 -1.95 -3.09 19.11
N GLU A 58 -1.57 -4.09 18.32
CA GLU A 58 -0.51 -5.04 18.66
C GLU A 58 0.56 -5.06 17.55
N VAL A 59 1.83 -4.86 17.91
CA VAL A 59 2.96 -5.05 17.00
C VAL A 59 3.12 -6.55 16.74
N GLN A 60 3.06 -6.95 15.47
CA GLN A 60 3.28 -8.34 15.07
C GLN A 60 4.77 -8.67 15.01
N SER A 61 5.56 -7.80 14.39
CA SER A 61 7.02 -7.98 14.25
C SER A 61 7.70 -6.70 13.77
N GLU A 62 8.98 -6.53 14.09
CA GLU A 62 9.86 -5.58 13.41
C GLU A 62 10.41 -6.22 12.12
N VAL A 63 10.10 -5.64 10.96
CA VAL A 63 10.52 -6.17 9.64
C VAL A 63 11.71 -5.42 9.03
N MET A 64 12.01 -4.22 9.53
CA MET A 64 13.19 -3.44 9.19
C MET A 64 13.48 -2.42 10.30
N SER A 65 14.70 -1.87 10.33
CA SER A 65 15.02 -0.78 11.24
C SER A 65 14.34 0.52 10.82
N GLU A 66 14.12 1.42 11.78
CA GLU A 66 13.60 2.78 11.53
C GLU A 66 14.43 3.53 10.48
N GLU A 67 15.77 3.41 10.52
CA GLU A 67 16.66 4.00 9.51
C GLU A 67 16.39 3.44 8.10
N THR A 68 16.15 2.14 7.99
CA THR A 68 15.83 1.49 6.70
C THR A 68 14.45 1.91 6.22
N ALA A 69 13.47 2.00 7.12
CA ALA A 69 12.12 2.45 6.80
C ALA A 69 12.13 3.90 6.30
N ALA A 70 12.85 4.80 6.97
CA ALA A 70 13.01 6.19 6.56
C ALA A 70 13.67 6.31 5.18
N ALA A 71 14.76 5.58 4.95
CA ALA A 71 15.41 5.56 3.63
C ALA A 71 14.47 5.02 2.53
N LEU A 72 13.65 4.02 2.84
CA LEU A 72 12.66 3.48 1.91
C LEU A 72 11.51 4.45 1.64
N ALA A 73 11.05 5.18 2.66
CA ALA A 73 10.07 6.26 2.53
C ALA A 73 10.57 7.36 1.59
N ASP A 74 11.83 7.78 1.72
CA ASP A 74 12.46 8.76 0.83
C ASP A 74 12.51 8.27 -0.63
N MET A 75 12.87 7.00 -0.83
CA MET A 75 12.88 6.39 -2.16
C MET A 75 11.46 6.30 -2.76
N MET A 76 10.45 5.96 -1.96
CA MET A 76 9.06 5.93 -2.39
C MET A 76 8.50 7.33 -2.69
N THR A 77 8.91 8.34 -1.93
CA THR A 77 8.57 9.75 -2.20
C THR A 77 9.14 10.20 -3.55
N SER A 78 10.36 9.75 -3.87
CA SER A 78 11.00 10.06 -5.17
C SER A 78 10.23 9.48 -6.37
N VAL A 79 9.53 8.33 -6.21
CA VAL A 79 8.70 7.75 -7.27
C VAL A 79 7.50 8.65 -7.63
N VAL A 80 6.96 9.34 -6.63
CA VAL A 80 5.86 10.28 -6.77
C VAL A 80 6.35 11.61 -7.34
N ALA A 81 7.52 12.08 -6.90
CA ALA A 81 8.07 13.36 -7.36
C ALA A 81 8.49 13.34 -8.83
N GLU A 82 9.22 12.30 -9.25
CA GLU A 82 9.90 12.27 -10.55
C GLU A 82 9.79 10.93 -11.29
N GLY A 83 9.06 9.96 -10.73
CA GLY A 83 9.02 8.59 -11.22
C GLY A 83 7.72 8.21 -11.93
N THR A 84 7.38 6.92 -11.84
CA THR A 84 6.20 6.32 -12.48
C THR A 84 4.87 6.80 -11.90
N ALA A 85 4.90 7.55 -10.80
CA ALA A 85 3.74 8.17 -10.17
C ALA A 85 3.77 9.70 -10.29
N ALA A 86 4.64 10.25 -11.14
CA ALA A 86 4.76 11.69 -11.36
C ALA A 86 3.42 12.29 -11.80
N GLY A 87 3.02 13.38 -11.14
CA GLY A 87 1.76 14.09 -11.39
C GLY A 87 0.60 13.66 -10.48
N LEU A 88 0.75 12.61 -9.67
CA LEU A 88 -0.17 12.29 -8.60
C LEU A 88 0.08 13.20 -7.38
N SER A 89 -0.99 13.57 -6.68
CA SER A 89 -0.92 14.45 -5.51
C SER A 89 -2.04 14.15 -4.53
N VAL A 90 -1.76 14.33 -3.23
CA VAL A 90 -2.76 14.38 -2.17
C VAL A 90 -2.81 15.82 -1.67
N PRO A 91 -3.89 16.58 -1.90
CA PRO A 91 -3.95 17.98 -1.48
C PRO A 91 -3.74 18.13 0.03
N GLY A 92 -2.83 19.00 0.44
CA GLY A 92 -2.56 19.29 1.85
C GLY A 92 -1.59 18.34 2.54
N ALA A 93 -1.12 17.27 1.88
CA ALA A 93 -0.19 16.31 2.45
C ALA A 93 0.92 15.90 1.46
N THR A 94 2.09 15.58 1.98
CA THR A 94 3.09 14.80 1.25
C THR A 94 2.63 13.33 1.21
N PHE A 95 3.08 12.55 0.24
CA PHE A 95 2.85 11.11 0.27
C PHE A 95 3.98 10.34 -0.41
N ALA A 96 4.17 9.12 0.06
CA ALA A 96 5.12 8.17 -0.50
C ALA A 96 4.33 7.04 -1.18
N GLY A 97 4.77 6.59 -2.35
CA GLY A 97 4.04 5.54 -3.06
C GLY A 97 4.89 4.74 -4.04
N LYS A 98 4.35 3.60 -4.47
CA LYS A 98 4.98 2.75 -5.47
C LYS A 98 3.95 2.15 -6.41
N THR A 99 4.25 2.23 -7.71
CA THR A 99 3.48 1.58 -8.77
C THR A 99 3.87 0.11 -8.93
N GLY A 100 2.91 -0.72 -9.31
CA GLY A 100 3.11 -2.07 -9.84
C GLY A 100 2.24 -2.28 -11.08
N THR A 101 2.75 -3.06 -12.03
CA THR A 101 2.00 -3.51 -13.22
C THR A 101 2.32 -4.98 -13.40
N ALA A 102 1.39 -5.85 -13.01
CA ALA A 102 1.60 -7.29 -13.07
C ALA A 102 1.07 -7.85 -14.40
N GLU A 103 1.97 -8.26 -15.29
CA GLU A 103 1.63 -8.88 -16.56
C GLU A 103 0.83 -10.19 -16.36
N ILE A 104 -0.26 -10.34 -17.12
CA ILE A 104 -1.11 -11.54 -17.11
C ILE A 104 -1.13 -12.19 -18.50
N ASP A 105 -1.29 -11.38 -19.55
CA ASP A 105 -1.19 -11.82 -20.94
C ASP A 105 -0.40 -10.80 -21.75
N ILE A 106 0.83 -11.18 -22.13
CA ILE A 106 1.75 -10.32 -22.88
C ILE A 106 1.28 -10.12 -24.32
N GLU A 107 0.64 -11.12 -24.93
CA GLU A 107 0.20 -11.03 -26.33
C GLU A 107 -0.99 -10.08 -26.48
N GLN A 108 -1.84 -10.01 -25.45
CA GLN A 108 -3.00 -9.12 -25.38
C GLN A 108 -2.74 -7.82 -24.61
N ASP A 109 -1.51 -7.59 -24.14
CA ASP A 109 -1.13 -6.44 -23.29
C ASP A 109 -2.00 -6.29 -22.04
N ILE A 110 -2.46 -7.41 -21.47
CA ILE A 110 -3.31 -7.43 -20.28
C ILE A 110 -2.42 -7.48 -19.05
N ALA A 111 -2.57 -6.46 -18.19
CA ALA A 111 -1.90 -6.38 -16.91
C ALA A 111 -2.87 -5.97 -15.80
N GLN A 112 -2.50 -6.34 -14.58
CA GLN A 112 -3.18 -5.88 -13.37
C GLN A 112 -2.42 -4.66 -12.81
N PRO A 113 -3.05 -3.47 -12.74
CA PRO A 113 -2.43 -2.29 -12.16
C PRO A 113 -2.48 -2.34 -10.64
N TRP A 114 -1.39 -1.94 -10.00
CA TRP A 114 -1.25 -1.87 -8.55
C TRP A 114 -0.66 -0.53 -8.13
N PHE A 115 -1.08 -0.05 -6.97
CA PHE A 115 -0.47 1.08 -6.30
C PHE A 115 -0.52 0.88 -4.80
N ILE A 116 0.60 1.09 -4.12
CA ILE A 116 0.64 1.18 -2.65
C ILE A 116 1.18 2.53 -2.24
N ALA A 117 0.67 3.10 -1.15
CA ALA A 117 1.10 4.39 -0.66
C ALA A 117 0.78 4.60 0.82
N PHE A 118 1.40 5.62 1.40
CA PHE A 118 1.02 6.17 2.69
C PHE A 118 1.18 7.69 2.71
N ALA A 119 0.44 8.35 3.60
CA ALA A 119 0.42 9.80 3.74
C ALA A 119 -0.06 10.21 5.16
N PRO A 120 0.34 11.39 5.66
CA PRO A 120 1.53 12.17 5.27
C PRO A 120 2.84 11.38 5.34
N VAL A 121 3.94 11.89 4.77
CA VAL A 121 5.26 11.22 4.91
C VAL A 121 5.85 11.45 6.30
N GLU A 122 5.70 12.66 6.84
CA GLU A 122 6.34 13.07 8.09
C GLU A 122 5.61 12.58 9.34
N ASP A 123 4.29 12.40 9.25
CA ASP A 123 3.42 11.89 10.31
C ASP A 123 2.34 11.01 9.67
N PRO A 124 2.64 9.73 9.35
CA PRO A 124 1.74 8.90 8.57
C PRO A 124 0.43 8.57 9.29
N GLU A 125 -0.70 8.94 8.68
CA GLU A 125 -2.04 8.69 9.22
C GLU A 125 -2.79 7.60 8.45
N VAL A 126 -2.44 7.36 7.18
CA VAL A 126 -3.08 6.37 6.33
C VAL A 126 -2.07 5.62 5.47
N ALA A 127 -2.24 4.30 5.36
CA ALA A 127 -1.60 3.44 4.37
C ALA A 127 -2.66 2.75 3.50
N ILE A 128 -2.41 2.65 2.20
CA ILE A 128 -3.38 2.13 1.22
C ILE A 128 -2.71 1.23 0.19
N ALA A 129 -3.46 0.22 -0.25
CA ALA A 129 -3.16 -0.55 -1.45
C ALA A 129 -4.40 -0.57 -2.36
N VAL A 130 -4.17 -0.33 -3.65
CA VAL A 130 -5.23 -0.32 -4.67
C VAL A 130 -4.82 -1.21 -5.83
N THR A 131 -5.78 -1.99 -6.31
CA THR A 131 -5.71 -2.71 -7.58
C THR A 131 -7.09 -2.74 -8.23
N THR A 132 -7.14 -2.99 -9.53
CA THR A 132 -8.38 -3.20 -10.28
C THR A 132 -8.35 -4.54 -10.99
N ASP A 133 -9.46 -4.92 -11.62
CA ASP A 133 -9.46 -6.03 -12.55
C ASP A 133 -8.44 -5.79 -13.68
N PRO A 134 -7.84 -6.88 -14.22
CA PRO A 134 -6.89 -6.77 -15.33
C PRO A 134 -7.50 -6.10 -16.55
N CYS A 135 -6.71 -5.27 -17.22
CA CYS A 135 -7.12 -4.60 -18.44
C CYS A 135 -5.96 -4.37 -19.40
N ALA A 136 -6.30 -4.22 -20.68
CA ALA A 136 -5.32 -3.98 -21.73
C ALA A 136 -4.72 -2.58 -21.61
N GLY A 137 -3.39 -2.47 -21.64
CA GLY A 137 -2.67 -1.20 -21.57
C GLY A 137 -2.78 -0.46 -20.23
N CYS A 138 -3.06 -1.18 -19.13
CA CYS A 138 -3.28 -0.60 -17.82
C CYS A 138 -2.01 -0.55 -16.96
N PHE A 139 -1.67 0.63 -16.45
CA PHE A 139 -0.51 0.85 -15.59
C PHE A 139 -0.90 1.28 -14.17
N GLY A 140 -0.10 0.85 -13.18
CA GLY A 140 -0.33 1.17 -11.77
C GLY A 140 -0.45 2.67 -11.49
N GLY A 141 0.40 3.50 -12.12
CA GLY A 141 0.40 4.95 -11.94
C GLY A 141 -0.78 5.68 -12.62
N GLU A 142 -1.39 5.06 -13.63
CA GLU A 142 -2.45 5.69 -14.44
C GLU A 142 -3.86 5.25 -14.00
N VAL A 143 -3.99 4.05 -13.44
CA VAL A 143 -5.27 3.47 -13.05
C VAL A 143 -5.42 3.41 -11.52
N ALA A 144 -4.50 2.70 -10.84
CA ALA A 144 -4.60 2.49 -9.40
C ALA A 144 -4.16 3.73 -8.59
N GLY A 145 -3.15 4.46 -9.07
CA GLY A 145 -2.61 5.66 -8.43
C GLY A 145 -3.63 6.79 -8.24
N PRO A 146 -4.40 7.18 -9.27
CA PRO A 146 -5.45 8.20 -9.12
C PRO A 146 -6.53 7.79 -8.11
N ILE A 147 -6.90 6.51 -8.07
CA ILE A 147 -7.87 6.00 -7.08
C ILE A 147 -7.29 6.11 -5.67
N ALA A 148 -6.04 5.68 -5.47
CA ALA A 148 -5.38 5.74 -4.17
C ALA A 148 -5.27 7.17 -3.65
N THR A 149 -4.83 8.12 -4.49
CA THR A 149 -4.72 9.53 -4.10
C THR A 149 -6.06 10.18 -3.83
N ALA A 150 -7.11 9.87 -4.59
CA ALA A 150 -8.45 10.35 -4.31
C ALA A 150 -8.95 9.88 -2.92
N VAL A 151 -8.78 8.60 -2.60
CA VAL A 151 -9.20 8.04 -1.30
C VAL A 151 -8.39 8.66 -0.15
N MET A 152 -7.07 8.76 -0.27
CA MET A 152 -6.23 9.40 0.74
C MET A 152 -6.59 10.88 0.93
N SER A 153 -6.91 11.60 -0.15
CA SER A 153 -7.33 13.00 -0.08
C SER A 153 -8.62 13.17 0.73
N GLU A 154 -9.59 12.29 0.54
CA GLU A 154 -10.83 12.32 1.32
C GLU A 154 -10.56 12.01 2.80
N ILE A 155 -9.75 10.99 3.09
CA ILE A 155 -9.40 10.60 4.47
C ILE A 155 -8.71 11.75 5.21
N LEU A 156 -7.75 12.43 4.58
CA LEU A 156 -6.94 13.49 5.21
C LEU A 156 -7.60 14.87 5.19
N SER A 157 -8.76 15.02 4.54
CA SER A 157 -9.51 16.27 4.51
C SER A 157 -10.51 16.45 5.67
N GLY A 158 -10.78 15.38 6.42
CA GLY A 158 -11.70 15.35 7.56
C GLY A 158 -11.02 15.66 8.88
#